data_AF-T0XZD7-F1
#
_entry.id   AF-T0XZD7-F1
#
_cell.length_a   1.000
_cell.length_b   1.000
_cell.length_c   1.000
_cell.angle_alpha   90.00
_cell.angle_beta   90.00
_cell.angle_gamma   90.00
#
_symmetry.space_group_name_H-M   'P 1'
#
loop_
_entity.id
_entity.type
_entity.pdbx_description
1 polymer ?
#
loop_
_entity_poly.entity_id
_entity_poly.type
_entity_poly.pdbx_seq_one_letter_code
_entity_poly.pdbx_strand_id
1 'polypeptide(L)'
;AMKQNGSGRLTSIDTSDNVPICGKYMPIGWIVPDELKQNWVVHRGASQDILPALTDDVDGFMHDSLHSEENMLFEFGWATAKLKKGGILMSDDIDLNQAWNEFFKKNKVFNPMIRTVTTGVSIRTDL
;
A
#
# COMPACT_ATOMS: atom_id res chain seq x y z
N ALA A 1 7.50 -6.25 11.81
CA ALA A 1 8.23 -6.94 10.73
C ALA A 1 9.68 -6.46 10.61
N MET A 2 9.97 -5.26 10.09
CA MET A 2 11.35 -4.87 9.72
C MET A 2 12.37 -4.94 10.87
N LYS A 3 12.01 -4.46 12.07
CA LYS A 3 12.87 -4.58 13.25
C LYS A 3 13.16 -6.04 13.63
N GLN A 4 12.15 -6.90 13.59
CA GLN A 4 12.29 -8.32 13.92
C GLN A 4 13.13 -9.07 12.89
N ASN A 5 13.00 -8.72 11.61
CA ASN A 5 13.78 -9.30 10.52
C ASN A 5 15.21 -8.74 10.45
N GLY A 6 15.55 -7.72 11.26
CA GLY A 6 16.82 -7.01 11.20
C GLY A 6 17.09 -6.29 9.88
N SER A 7 16.09 -6.18 9.00
CA SER A 7 16.23 -5.73 7.61
C SER A 7 14.89 -5.25 7.04
N GLY A 8 14.93 -4.63 5.87
CA GLY A 8 13.77 -4.10 5.17
C GLY A 8 13.44 -2.66 5.54
N ARG A 9 12.57 -2.05 4.73
CA ARG A 9 12.11 -0.67 4.88
C ARG A 9 10.60 -0.63 4.69
N LEU A 10 9.92 0.18 5.50
CA LEU A 10 8.54 0.59 5.25
C LEU A 10 8.57 1.98 4.65
N THR A 11 7.91 2.17 3.52
CA THR A 11 7.68 3.48 2.91
C THR A 11 6.19 3.76 2.94
N SER A 12 5.80 4.84 3.61
CA SER A 12 4.41 5.32 3.65
C SER A 12 4.28 6.62 2.86
N ILE A 13 3.10 6.85 2.27
CA ILE A 13 2.76 8.09 1.58
C ILE A 13 1.52 8.64 2.26
N ASP A 14 1.56 9.91 2.64
CA ASP A 14 0.43 10.58 3.27
C ASP A 14 0.36 12.03 2.81
N THR A 15 -0.83 12.58 2.73
CA THR A 15 -1.06 13.96 2.31
C THR A 15 -0.96 14.95 3.46
N SER A 16 -1.10 14.48 4.71
CA SER A 16 -1.12 15.34 5.89
C SER A 16 0.14 15.18 6.74
N ASP A 17 0.42 16.13 7.63
CA ASP A 17 1.43 15.94 8.69
C ASP A 17 0.83 15.39 9.98
N ASN A 18 -0.48 15.60 10.15
CA ASN A 18 -1.21 15.27 11.36
C ASN A 18 -2.55 14.62 11.02
N VAL A 19 -2.99 13.73 11.90
CA VAL A 19 -4.29 13.04 11.82
C VAL A 19 -5.19 13.49 12.97
N PRO A 20 -6.50 13.72 12.73
CA PRO A 20 -7.45 14.07 13.78
C PRO A 20 -7.81 12.83 14.60
N ILE A 21 -7.47 12.83 15.89
CA ILE A 21 -7.77 11.76 16.85
C ILE A 21 -8.47 12.37 18.06
N CYS A 22 -9.74 12.03 18.27
CA CYS A 22 -10.55 12.47 19.41
C CYS A 22 -10.48 13.99 19.68
N GLY A 23 -10.56 14.81 18.62
CA GLY A 23 -10.51 16.27 18.72
C GLY A 23 -9.11 16.87 18.89
N LYS A 24 -8.04 16.06 18.78
CA LYS A 24 -6.65 16.50 18.75
C LYS A 24 -6.01 16.20 17.40
N TYR A 25 -4.99 16.95 17.03
CA TYR A 25 -4.15 16.65 15.86
C TYR A 25 -2.89 15.95 16.35
N MET A 26 -2.72 14.70 15.94
CA MET A 26 -1.56 13.89 16.30
C MET A 26 -0.64 13.76 15.09
N PRO A 27 0.69 13.82 15.26
CA PRO A 27 1.61 13.64 14.14
C PRO A 27 1.47 12.25 13.54
N ILE A 28 1.76 12.10 12.25
CA ILE A 28 1.84 10.79 11.62
C ILE A 28 2.81 9.89 12.40
N GLY A 29 2.36 8.67 12.70
CA GLY A 29 3.15 7.71 13.47
C GLY A 29 3.18 7.96 14.97
N TRP A 30 2.29 8.80 15.52
CA TRP A 30 2.22 9.08 16.96
C TRP A 30 2.10 7.82 17.82
N ILE A 31 1.42 6.78 17.33
CA ILE A 31 1.23 5.51 18.04
C ILE A 31 2.42 4.56 17.88
N VAL A 32 3.32 4.84 16.93
CA VAL A 32 4.48 3.99 16.63
C VAL A 32 5.60 4.32 17.62
N PRO A 33 6.09 3.36 18.41
CA PRO A 33 7.27 3.55 19.27
C PRO A 33 8.50 3.99 18.47
N ASP A 34 9.31 4.90 19.03
CA ASP A 34 10.45 5.50 18.32
C ASP A 34 11.49 4.46 17.89
N GLU A 35 11.69 3.43 18.70
CA GLU A 35 12.59 2.32 18.40
C GLU A 35 12.12 1.42 17.24
N LEU A 36 10.93 1.66 16.69
CA LEU A 36 10.40 1.00 15.48
C LEU A 36 10.46 1.89 14.24
N LYS A 37 10.73 3.21 14.39
CA LYS A 37 10.76 4.17 13.29
C LYS A 37 12.05 4.17 12.47
N GLN A 38 13.11 3.51 12.94
CA GLN A 38 14.43 3.44 12.26
C GLN A 38 14.35 3.10 10.77
N ASN A 39 13.50 2.13 10.41
CA ASN A 39 13.37 1.62 9.04
C ASN A 39 12.12 2.14 8.33
N TRP A 40 11.55 3.25 8.82
CA TRP A 40 10.32 3.82 8.29
C TRP A 40 10.61 5.19 7.65
N VAL A 41 10.18 5.34 6.40
CA VAL A 41 10.23 6.59 5.65
C VAL A 41 8.81 7.01 5.33
N VAL A 42 8.50 8.29 5.50
CA VAL A 42 7.21 8.84 5.10
C VAL A 42 7.40 9.95 4.10
N HIS A 43 6.76 9.81 2.94
CA HIS A 43 6.67 10.86 1.93
C HIS A 43 5.39 11.66 2.11
N ARG A 44 5.48 12.97 1.84
CA ARG A 44 4.35 13.89 1.89
C ARG A 44 3.87 14.22 0.49
N GLY A 45 2.59 13.96 0.22
CA GLY A 45 1.96 14.26 -1.07
C GLY A 45 0.94 13.21 -1.48
N ALA A 46 0.29 13.45 -2.61
CA ALA A 46 -0.60 12.47 -3.22
C ALA A 46 0.21 11.30 -3.77
N SER A 47 -0.36 10.09 -3.75
CA SER A 47 0.32 8.91 -4.30
C SER A 47 0.60 9.05 -5.79
N GLN A 48 -0.25 9.78 -6.53
CA GLN A 48 -0.07 10.14 -7.94
C GLN A 48 1.23 10.90 -8.20
N ASP A 49 1.67 11.74 -7.26
CA ASP A 49 2.88 12.54 -7.40
C ASP A 49 4.12 11.79 -6.91
N ILE A 50 3.97 11.01 -5.84
CA ILE A 50 5.08 10.36 -5.15
C ILE A 50 5.47 9.02 -5.78
N LEU A 51 4.50 8.15 -6.08
CA LEU A 51 4.77 6.80 -6.57
C LEU A 51 5.61 6.78 -7.87
N PRO A 52 5.40 7.66 -8.87
CA PRO A 52 6.23 7.68 -10.07
C PRO A 52 7.71 7.92 -9.81
N ALA A 53 8.06 8.62 -8.72
CA ALA A 53 9.45 8.87 -8.33
C ALA A 53 10.09 7.70 -7.55
N LEU A 54 9.29 6.78 -7.01
CA LEU A 54 9.78 5.60 -6.31
C LEU A 54 10.13 4.50 -7.32
N THR A 55 11.43 4.25 -7.47
CA THR A 55 11.96 3.35 -8.51
C THR A 55 12.29 1.95 -8.01
N ASP A 56 12.43 1.77 -6.69
CA ASP A 56 12.76 0.49 -6.07
C ASP A 56 11.66 -0.57 -6.27
N ASP A 57 12.08 -1.81 -6.48
CA ASP A 57 11.17 -2.96 -6.43
C ASP A 57 10.80 -3.30 -4.99
N VAL A 58 9.56 -3.71 -4.77
CA VAL A 58 8.99 -3.94 -3.44
C VAL A 58 8.56 -5.39 -3.26
N ASP A 59 8.62 -5.87 -2.01
CA ASP A 59 8.16 -7.22 -1.64
C ASP A 59 6.67 -7.23 -1.24
N GLY A 60 6.08 -6.05 -1.00
CA GLY A 60 4.66 -5.90 -0.68
C GLY A 60 4.15 -4.48 -0.91
N PHE A 61 2.86 -4.36 -1.21
CA PHE A 61 2.13 -3.10 -1.39
C PHE A 61 0.77 -3.18 -0.69
N MET A 62 0.37 -2.11 -0.01
CA MET A 62 -0.92 -1.98 0.68
C MET A 62 -1.60 -0.69 0.24
N HIS A 63 -2.82 -0.80 -0.28
CA HIS A 63 -3.73 0.32 -0.49
C HIS A 63 -4.64 0.49 0.74
N ASP A 64 -4.68 1.71 1.28
CA ASP A 64 -5.60 2.15 2.33
C ASP A 64 -5.65 3.69 2.31
N SER A 65 -5.94 4.24 1.12
CA SER A 65 -5.89 5.68 0.86
C SER A 65 -7.24 6.20 0.33
N LEU A 66 -7.24 6.93 -0.78
CA LEU A 66 -8.47 7.39 -1.42
C LEU A 66 -9.12 6.24 -2.20
N HIS A 67 -10.30 5.81 -1.76
CA HIS A 67 -11.07 4.72 -2.36
C HIS A 67 -11.88 5.12 -3.61
N SER A 68 -11.36 6.07 -4.41
CA SER A 68 -11.88 6.27 -5.76
C SER A 68 -11.37 5.16 -6.67
N GLU A 69 -12.20 4.70 -7.61
CA GLU A 69 -11.81 3.63 -8.53
C GLU A 69 -10.54 3.99 -9.32
N GLU A 70 -10.43 5.25 -9.75
CA GLU A 70 -9.26 5.79 -10.46
C GLU A 70 -7.97 5.70 -9.63
N ASN A 71 -8.01 6.12 -8.36
CA ASN A 71 -6.84 6.11 -7.49
C ASN A 71 -6.39 4.68 -7.19
N MET A 72 -7.32 3.80 -6.84
CA MET A 72 -7.03 2.39 -6.61
C MET A 72 -6.40 1.73 -7.84
N LEU A 73 -6.98 1.93 -9.02
CA LEU A 73 -6.43 1.37 -10.26
C LEU A 73 -5.04 1.95 -10.61
N PHE A 74 -4.81 3.23 -10.34
CA PHE A 74 -3.49 3.85 -10.50
C PHE A 74 -2.45 3.19 -9.58
N GLU A 75 -2.76 3.09 -8.28
CA GLU A 75 -1.86 2.51 -7.29
C GLU A 75 -1.60 1.02 -7.53
N PHE A 76 -2.62 0.25 -7.90
CA PHE A 76 -2.46 -1.16 -8.29
C PHE A 76 -1.62 -1.32 -9.56
N GLY A 77 -1.74 -0.38 -10.51
CA GLY A 77 -0.90 -0.32 -11.69
C GLY A 77 0.57 -0.12 -11.35
N TRP A 78 0.87 0.83 -10.46
CA TRP A 78 2.23 1.03 -9.95
C TRP A 78 2.73 -0.23 -9.22
N ALA A 79 1.91 -0.81 -8.34
CA ALA A 79 2.26 -2.01 -7.59
C ALA A 79 2.56 -3.19 -8.53
N THR A 80 1.81 -3.35 -9.61
CA THR A 80 2.08 -4.37 -10.65
C THR A 80 3.44 -4.20 -11.30
N ALA A 81 3.88 -2.95 -11.52
CA ALA A 81 5.18 -2.67 -12.11
C ALA A 81 6.35 -2.89 -11.13
N LYS A 82 6.12 -2.81 -9.82
CA LYS A 82 7.19 -2.79 -8.79
C LYS A 82 7.22 -4.00 -7.87
N LEU A 83 6.14 -4.75 -7.73
CA LEU A 83 6.11 -5.95 -6.91
C LEU A 83 7.01 -7.03 -7.51
N LYS A 84 7.95 -7.58 -6.75
CA LYS A 84 8.74 -8.73 -7.21
C LYS A 84 7.87 -9.99 -7.34
N LYS A 85 8.39 -11.01 -8.01
CA LYS A 85 7.80 -12.36 -7.94
C LYS A 85 7.62 -12.80 -6.49
N GLY A 86 6.42 -13.30 -6.16
CA GLY A 86 6.05 -13.67 -4.80
C GLY A 86 5.66 -12.48 -3.91
N GLY A 87 5.72 -11.26 -4.43
CA GLY A 87 5.30 -10.06 -3.72
C GLY A 87 3.79 -10.01 -3.51
N ILE A 88 3.38 -9.34 -2.43
CA ILE A 88 1.97 -9.32 -1.99
C ILE A 88 1.33 -7.97 -2.32
N LEU A 89 0.18 -8.00 -2.99
CA LEU A 89 -0.72 -6.85 -3.13
C LEU A 89 -1.87 -7.01 -2.14
N MET A 90 -2.06 -6.00 -1.29
CA MET A 90 -3.14 -5.90 -0.32
C MET A 90 -3.94 -4.62 -0.55
N SER A 91 -5.24 -4.67 -0.28
CA SER A 91 -6.10 -3.49 -0.30
C SER A 91 -7.16 -3.62 0.78
N ASP A 92 -7.37 -2.52 1.49
CA ASP A 92 -8.59 -2.31 2.26
C ASP A 92 -9.75 -1.92 1.33
N ASP A 93 -10.97 -2.02 1.86
CA ASP A 93 -12.23 -1.56 1.26
C ASP A 93 -12.45 -1.92 -0.24
N ILE A 94 -12.14 -3.17 -0.60
CA ILE A 94 -12.24 -3.69 -1.98
C ILE A 94 -13.69 -3.81 -2.51
N ASP A 95 -14.69 -3.59 -1.67
CA ASP A 95 -16.11 -3.60 -2.00
C ASP A 95 -16.70 -2.22 -2.27
N LEU A 96 -15.97 -1.13 -2.00
CA LEU A 96 -16.47 0.23 -2.21
C LEU A 96 -16.61 0.61 -3.69
N ASN A 97 -15.89 -0.07 -4.59
CA ASN A 97 -15.98 0.14 -6.04
C ASN A 97 -15.52 -1.10 -6.82
N GLN A 98 -15.39 -1.00 -8.16
CA GLN A 98 -15.02 -2.13 -9.01
C GLN A 98 -13.51 -2.28 -9.26
N ALA A 99 -12.65 -1.39 -8.73
CA ALA A 99 -11.22 -1.35 -9.00
C ALA A 99 -10.55 -2.72 -8.79
N TRP A 100 -10.84 -3.37 -7.65
CA TRP A 100 -10.29 -4.68 -7.35
C TRP A 100 -10.67 -5.71 -8.42
N ASN A 101 -11.96 -5.80 -8.77
CA ASN A 101 -12.44 -6.77 -9.77
C ASN A 101 -11.88 -6.45 -11.17
N GLU A 102 -11.87 -5.18 -11.57
CA GLU A 102 -11.32 -4.74 -12.86
C GLU A 102 -9.82 -4.99 -12.97
N PHE A 103 -9.09 -4.80 -11.87
CA PHE A 103 -7.66 -5.09 -11.80
C PHE A 103 -7.36 -6.56 -12.14
N PHE A 104 -8.04 -7.53 -11.53
CA PHE A 104 -7.83 -8.97 -11.81
C PHE A 104 -8.38 -9.42 -13.17
N LYS A 105 -9.35 -8.69 -13.75
CA LYS A 105 -9.75 -8.94 -15.15
C LYS A 105 -8.58 -8.71 -16.10
N LYS A 106 -7.80 -7.65 -15.87
CA LYS A 106 -6.68 -7.21 -16.73
C LYS A 106 -5.34 -7.86 -16.38
N ASN A 107 -5.11 -8.20 -15.11
CA ASN A 107 -3.82 -8.70 -14.63
C ASN A 107 -3.92 -10.17 -14.20
N LYS A 108 -3.42 -11.08 -15.05
CA LYS A 108 -3.44 -12.53 -14.79
C LYS A 108 -2.22 -13.04 -14.05
N VAL A 109 -1.30 -12.15 -13.71
CA VAL A 109 -0.07 -12.46 -12.99
C VAL A 109 -0.26 -12.51 -11.47
N PHE A 110 -1.41 -12.06 -10.97
CA PHE A 110 -1.75 -12.14 -9.55
C PHE A 110 -2.77 -13.24 -9.29
N ASN A 111 -2.48 -14.06 -8.27
CA ASN A 111 -3.41 -15.04 -7.74
C ASN A 111 -4.06 -14.51 -6.46
N PRO A 112 -5.40 -14.42 -6.39
CA PRO A 112 -6.10 -14.08 -5.15
C PRO A 112 -5.77 -15.12 -4.07
N MET A 113 -5.37 -14.66 -2.88
CA MET A 113 -5.12 -15.53 -1.71
C MET A 113 -6.24 -15.43 -0.69
N ILE A 114 -6.64 -14.21 -0.36
CA ILE A 114 -7.71 -13.92 0.61
C ILE A 114 -8.61 -12.88 -0.02
N ARG A 115 -9.92 -13.13 0.02
CA ARG A 115 -10.94 -12.14 -0.30
C ARG A 115 -12.01 -12.23 0.77
N THR A 116 -12.06 -11.22 1.64
CA THR A 116 -13.19 -11.03 2.54
C THR A 116 -14.18 -10.07 1.87
N VAL A 117 -15.16 -9.57 2.62
CA VAL A 117 -16.07 -8.54 2.10
C VAL A 117 -15.29 -7.28 1.76
N THR A 118 -14.48 -6.78 2.70
CA THR A 118 -13.79 -5.49 2.57
C THR A 118 -12.30 -5.62 2.26
N THR A 119 -11.65 -6.76 2.50
CA THR A 119 -10.19 -6.89 2.34
C THR A 119 -9.82 -7.83 1.20
N GLY A 120 -8.87 -7.39 0.38
CA GLY A 120 -8.25 -8.20 -0.68
C GLY A 120 -6.77 -8.43 -0.43
N VAL A 121 -6.33 -9.68 -0.62
CA VAL A 121 -4.90 -10.06 -0.63
C VAL A 121 -4.63 -10.95 -1.82
N SER A 122 -3.57 -10.65 -2.56
CA SER A 122 -3.11 -11.44 -3.69
C SER A 122 -1.60 -11.52 -3.77
N ILE A 123 -1.09 -12.55 -4.43
CA ILE A 123 0.33 -12.78 -4.63
C ILE A 123 0.68 -12.70 -6.11
N ARG A 124 1.80 -12.03 -6.43
CA ARG A 124 2.37 -12.01 -7.78
C ARG A 124 3.06 -13.35 -8.08
N THR A 125 2.78 -13.93 -9.24
CA THR A 125 3.16 -15.33 -9.56
C THR A 125 4.06 -15.49 -10.79
N ASP A 126 4.17 -14.48 -11.65
CA ASP A 126 5.03 -14.47 -12.83
C ASP A 126 6.50 -14.20 -12.49
N LEU A 127 7.40 -14.64 -13.38
CA LEU A 127 8.86 -14.47 -13.33
C LEU A 127 9.28 -13.13 -13.91
#